data_AF-A0A973IKH5-F1
#
_entry.id   AF-A0A973IKH5-F1
#
_cell.length_a   1.000
_cell.length_b   1.000
_cell.length_c   1.000
_cell.angle_alpha   90.00
_cell.angle_beta   90.00
_cell.angle_gamma   90.00
#
_symmetry.space_group_name_H-M   'P 1'
#
loop_
_entity.id
_entity.type
_entity.pdbx_description
1 polymer ?
#
loop_
_entity_poly.entity_id
_entity_poly.type
_entity_poly.pdbx_seq_one_letter_code
_entity_poly.pdbx_strand_id
1 'polypeptide(L)'
;MKQRGKKVGLLLALLLPMLAVSDTVPAGKRWHEPFVTLLNVEFVDTGFNARWEYFHCGCGDILVRVEQSAPDGVLSGELLLVDGQAIAGRGMVALSADLEPMLQAPSIMMHLAFVLMERAVPEGPASVSERVSLELDESELPLEINSGLATGSFPAPWSLRGEAWASGDGQRRFELQFEFSNPALEGEVSTQRFNFTGGQDYRRDSFPLTGATPLEGWKLQWISKGETAASDPEPGLTLEQLRAQALALSNPEV
;
A
#
# COMPACT_ATOMS: atom_id res chain seq x y z
N MET A 1 25.45 61.26 -34.32
CA MET A 1 26.45 60.33 -33.71
C MET A 1 26.08 60.06 -32.26
N LYS A 2 26.33 58.82 -31.81
CA LYS A 2 26.10 58.21 -30.49
C LYS A 2 24.70 57.62 -30.22
N GLN A 3 24.53 56.39 -30.74
CA GLN A 3 23.67 55.35 -30.17
C GLN A 3 24.07 55.07 -28.70
N ARG A 4 23.09 54.86 -27.81
CA ARG A 4 23.30 54.20 -26.52
C ARG A 4 22.25 53.11 -26.30
N GLY A 5 22.78 51.88 -26.31
CA GLY A 5 22.27 50.56 -25.94
C GLY A 5 20.88 50.42 -25.34
N LYS A 6 20.04 49.64 -26.03
CA LYS A 6 18.98 48.82 -25.44
C LYS A 6 19.63 47.77 -24.52
N LYS A 7 19.36 47.81 -23.22
CA LYS A 7 19.56 46.66 -22.34
C LYS A 7 18.28 45.82 -22.40
N VAL A 8 18.31 44.76 -23.21
CA VAL A 8 17.32 43.69 -23.13
C VAL A 8 17.70 42.86 -21.89
N GLY A 9 16.90 42.95 -20.84
CA GLY A 9 17.01 42.07 -19.69
C GLY A 9 16.57 40.67 -20.10
N LEU A 10 17.52 39.75 -20.16
CA LEU A 10 17.27 38.33 -20.35
C LEU A 10 16.70 37.79 -19.03
N LEU A 11 15.38 37.60 -18.95
CA LEU A 11 14.77 36.81 -17.87
C LEU A 11 15.20 35.36 -18.10
N LEU A 12 16.15 34.89 -17.30
CA LEU A 12 16.52 33.49 -17.22
C LEU A 12 15.38 32.77 -16.50
N ALA A 13 14.51 32.10 -17.26
CA ALA A 13 13.52 31.19 -16.68
C ALA A 13 14.29 30.02 -16.03
N LEU A 14 14.32 29.99 -14.70
CA LEU A 14 14.74 28.85 -13.91
C LEU A 14 13.71 27.73 -14.14
N LEU A 15 13.99 26.87 -15.11
CA LEU A 15 13.38 25.54 -15.21
C LEU A 15 13.91 24.72 -14.03
N LEU A 16 13.13 24.66 -12.95
CA LEU A 16 13.27 23.61 -11.94
C LEU A 16 13.14 22.26 -12.65
N PRO A 17 14.08 21.32 -12.49
CA PRO A 17 13.84 19.97 -12.96
C PRO A 17 12.71 19.40 -12.10
N MET A 18 11.54 19.16 -12.70
CA MET A 18 10.61 18.19 -12.13
C MET A 18 11.42 16.91 -11.94
N LEU A 19 11.46 16.38 -10.72
CA LEU A 19 11.97 15.04 -10.44
C LEU A 19 11.18 14.08 -11.34
N ALA A 20 11.79 13.70 -12.47
CA ALA A 20 11.25 12.66 -13.32
C ALA A 20 11.26 11.39 -12.47
N VAL A 21 10.07 10.87 -12.15
CA VAL A 21 9.95 9.48 -11.71
C VAL A 21 10.59 8.65 -12.81
N SER A 22 11.71 8.03 -12.50
CA SER A 22 12.51 7.36 -13.53
C SER A 22 11.72 6.14 -14.00
N ASP A 23 11.09 6.26 -15.17
CA ASP A 23 10.39 5.17 -15.87
C ASP A 23 11.36 4.07 -16.36
N THR A 24 12.59 4.09 -15.86
CA THR A 24 13.70 3.19 -16.19
C THR A 24 13.73 1.92 -15.35
N VAL A 25 12.90 1.82 -14.30
CA VAL A 25 12.79 0.58 -13.50
C VAL A 25 11.90 -0.40 -14.25
N PRO A 26 12.41 -1.58 -14.66
CA PRO A 26 11.62 -2.58 -15.36
C PRO A 26 10.38 -3.00 -14.56
N ALA A 27 9.29 -3.38 -15.24
CA ALA A 27 8.14 -4.01 -14.59
C ALA A 27 8.58 -5.31 -13.87
N GLY A 28 7.96 -5.58 -12.72
CA GLY A 28 8.38 -6.61 -11.76
C GLY A 28 9.64 -6.25 -10.96
N LYS A 29 10.03 -4.97 -10.93
CA LYS A 29 11.19 -4.45 -10.17
C LYS A 29 10.87 -3.18 -9.39
N ARG A 30 9.62 -2.73 -9.32
CA ARG A 30 9.18 -1.56 -8.53
C ARG A 30 8.80 -1.96 -7.11
N TRP A 31 8.82 -1.01 -6.18
CA TRP A 31 8.52 -1.26 -4.77
C TRP A 31 7.09 -1.76 -4.50
N HIS A 32 6.15 -1.51 -5.42
CA HIS A 32 4.76 -1.93 -5.34
C HIS A 32 4.45 -3.26 -6.06
N GLU A 33 5.46 -3.96 -6.59
CA GLU A 33 5.29 -5.23 -7.30
C GLU A 33 5.78 -6.51 -6.57
N PRO A 34 5.95 -6.57 -5.23
CA PRO A 34 6.31 -7.82 -4.57
C PRO A 34 5.13 -8.81 -4.58
N PHE A 35 5.44 -10.11 -4.60
CA PHE A 35 4.42 -11.17 -4.45
C PHE A 35 3.99 -11.33 -2.99
N VAL A 36 4.90 -11.08 -2.06
CA VAL A 36 4.61 -11.11 -0.62
C VAL A 36 5.13 -9.84 0.02
N THR A 37 4.29 -9.17 0.81
CA THR A 37 4.71 -8.08 1.70
C THR A 37 4.31 -8.42 3.12
N LEU A 38 5.27 -8.36 4.04
CA LEU A 38 5.03 -8.32 5.48
C LEU A 38 5.15 -6.86 5.89
N LEU A 39 4.15 -6.35 6.61
CA LEU A 39 4.15 -4.98 7.10
C LEU A 39 3.67 -4.94 8.54
N ASN A 40 4.54 -4.52 9.43
CA ASN A 40 4.18 -4.12 10.78
C ASN A 40 4.17 -2.59 10.83
N VAL A 41 3.13 -2.03 11.45
CA VAL A 41 2.98 -0.59 11.66
C VAL A 41 2.67 -0.36 13.13
N GLU A 42 3.55 0.37 13.80
CA GLU A 42 3.30 0.94 15.12
C GLU A 42 2.82 2.38 14.94
N PHE A 43 1.65 2.67 15.50
CA PHE A 43 1.08 4.01 15.54
C PHE A 43 1.51 4.63 16.86
N VAL A 44 2.63 5.34 16.83
CA VAL A 44 3.35 5.76 18.03
C VAL A 44 2.46 6.60 18.94
N ASP A 45 2.58 6.38 20.25
CA ASP A 45 1.80 7.04 21.32
C ASP A 45 0.28 6.75 21.33
N THR A 46 -0.22 5.85 20.47
CA THR A 46 -1.65 5.45 20.47
C THR A 46 -1.92 4.11 21.15
N GLY A 47 -0.89 3.28 21.32
CA GLY A 47 -1.01 1.88 21.74
C GLY A 47 -1.53 0.94 20.64
N PHE A 48 -1.78 1.46 19.43
CA PHE A 48 -2.24 0.68 18.29
C PHE A 48 -1.06 0.13 17.47
N ASN A 49 -1.15 -1.16 17.13
CA ASN A 49 -0.19 -1.87 16.31
C ASN A 49 -0.92 -2.71 15.28
N ALA A 50 -0.42 -2.72 14.05
CA ALA A 50 -0.96 -3.58 13.00
C ALA A 50 0.14 -4.44 12.40
N ARG A 51 -0.21 -5.68 12.10
CA ARG A 51 0.59 -6.62 11.31
C ARG A 51 -0.27 -7.13 10.16
N TRP A 52 0.25 -6.95 8.96
CA TRP A 52 -0.38 -7.40 7.73
C TRP A 52 0.57 -8.25 6.90
N GLU A 53 0.07 -9.38 6.40
CA GLU A 53 0.76 -10.19 5.41
C GLU A 53 -0.05 -10.14 4.12
N TYR A 54 0.51 -9.50 3.10
CA TYR A 54 -0.08 -9.36 1.77
C TYR A 54 0.49 -10.43 0.86
N PHE A 55 -0.38 -11.12 0.15
CA PHE A 55 -0.04 -12.04 -0.93
C PHE A 55 -0.74 -11.55 -2.18
N HIS A 56 0.02 -11.38 -3.26
CA HIS A 56 -0.49 -11.02 -4.58
C HIS A 56 -0.20 -12.17 -5.54
N CYS A 57 -1.15 -12.49 -6.42
CA CYS A 57 -0.91 -13.38 -7.55
C CYS A 57 -0.90 -12.60 -8.87
N GLY A 58 -0.29 -13.18 -9.90
CA GLY A 58 -0.48 -12.68 -11.28
C GLY A 58 -1.92 -12.75 -11.80
N CYS A 59 -2.84 -13.33 -11.04
CA CYS A 59 -4.26 -13.46 -11.33
C CYS A 59 -5.13 -12.27 -10.86
N GLY A 60 -4.54 -11.25 -10.23
CA GLY A 60 -5.26 -10.06 -9.74
C GLY A 60 -5.82 -10.18 -8.32
N ASP A 61 -5.72 -11.36 -7.70
CA ASP A 61 -6.13 -11.53 -6.31
C ASP A 61 -5.10 -10.96 -5.33
N ILE A 62 -5.64 -10.39 -4.24
CA ILE A 62 -4.87 -9.96 -3.08
C ILE A 62 -5.45 -10.64 -1.84
N LEU A 63 -4.65 -11.45 -1.15
CA LEU A 63 -4.97 -11.92 0.19
C LEU A 63 -4.23 -11.08 1.22
N VAL A 64 -4.94 -10.58 2.21
CA VAL A 64 -4.39 -9.89 3.37
C VAL A 64 -4.72 -10.71 4.61
N ARG A 65 -3.69 -11.19 5.31
CA ARG A 65 -3.84 -11.65 6.70
C ARG A 65 -3.73 -10.44 7.60
N VAL A 66 -4.73 -10.27 8.46
CA VAL A 66 -4.90 -9.10 9.31
C VAL A 66 -4.71 -9.49 10.75
N GLU A 67 -3.86 -8.75 11.44
CA GLU A 67 -3.80 -8.70 12.91
C GLU A 67 -3.65 -7.23 13.31
N GLN A 68 -4.62 -6.70 14.03
CA GLN A 68 -4.65 -5.31 14.50
C GLN A 68 -4.89 -5.35 16.00
N SER A 69 -3.94 -4.83 16.77
CA SER A 69 -4.01 -4.75 18.23
C SER A 69 -4.25 -3.31 18.64
N ALA A 70 -5.28 -3.10 19.44
CA ALA A 70 -5.62 -1.85 20.10
C ALA A 70 -5.65 -2.08 21.62
N PRO A 71 -5.68 -1.02 22.45
CA PRO A 71 -5.73 -1.18 23.91
C PRO A 71 -6.91 -2.00 24.43
N ASP A 72 -8.01 -2.08 23.67
CA ASP A 72 -9.26 -2.76 24.02
C ASP A 72 -9.43 -4.16 23.40
N GLY A 73 -8.54 -4.56 22.49
CA GLY A 73 -8.61 -5.90 21.91
C GLY A 73 -7.76 -6.11 20.67
N VAL A 74 -7.86 -7.32 20.12
CA VAL A 74 -7.17 -7.72 18.89
C VAL A 74 -8.22 -8.12 17.86
N LEU A 75 -8.18 -7.48 16.69
CA LEU A 75 -8.91 -7.89 15.50
C LEU A 75 -7.99 -8.75 14.63
N SER A 76 -8.43 -9.96 14.27
CA SER A 76 -7.65 -10.84 13.40
C SER A 76 -8.51 -11.57 12.36
N GLY A 77 -7.92 -11.91 11.22
CA GLY A 77 -8.62 -12.67 10.19
C GLY A 77 -7.94 -12.57 8.82
N GLU A 78 -8.67 -12.95 7.79
CA GLU A 78 -8.19 -12.88 6.41
C GLU A 78 -9.21 -12.16 5.54
N LEU A 79 -8.72 -11.33 4.62
CA LEU A 79 -9.49 -10.64 3.60
C LEU A 79 -8.88 -11.01 2.24
N LEU A 80 -9.71 -11.46 1.31
CA LEU A 80 -9.33 -11.83 -0.04
C LEU A 80 -10.08 -10.94 -1.02
N LEU A 81 -9.36 -10.05 -1.69
CA LEU A 81 -9.85 -9.31 -2.85
C LEU A 81 -9.66 -10.18 -4.09
N VAL A 82 -10.73 -10.45 -4.82
CA VAL A 82 -10.72 -11.25 -6.06
C VAL A 82 -10.88 -10.32 -7.25
N ASP A 83 -9.81 -10.14 -8.02
CA ASP A 83 -9.74 -9.30 -9.24
C ASP A 83 -10.36 -7.88 -9.09
N GLY A 84 -10.30 -7.30 -7.89
CA GLY A 84 -10.96 -6.04 -7.57
C GLY A 84 -12.50 -6.05 -7.61
N GLN A 85 -13.14 -7.22 -7.82
CA GLN A 85 -14.58 -7.35 -8.02
C GLN A 85 -15.34 -7.75 -6.76
N ALA A 86 -14.71 -8.55 -5.90
CA ALA A 86 -15.34 -9.11 -4.70
C ALA A 86 -14.35 -9.21 -3.55
N ILE A 87 -14.86 -9.10 -2.32
CA ILE A 87 -14.10 -9.30 -1.08
C ILE A 87 -14.68 -10.52 -0.38
N ALA A 88 -13.84 -11.49 -0.06
CA ALA A 88 -14.15 -12.58 0.85
C ALA A 88 -13.41 -12.38 2.19
N GLY A 89 -14.12 -12.49 3.32
CA GLY A 89 -13.54 -12.36 4.65
C GLY A 89 -13.74 -13.63 5.49
N ARG A 90 -12.77 -13.99 6.34
CA ARG A 90 -12.95 -15.01 7.40
C ARG A 90 -12.23 -14.64 8.69
N GLY A 91 -12.65 -15.21 9.81
CA GLY A 91 -12.17 -14.84 11.14
C GLY A 91 -12.93 -13.64 11.71
N MET A 92 -12.33 -12.86 12.61
CA MET A 92 -13.01 -11.74 13.27
C MET A 92 -13.34 -10.60 12.30
N VAL A 93 -12.54 -10.40 11.25
CA VAL A 93 -12.82 -9.40 10.20
C VAL A 93 -14.16 -9.66 9.49
N ALA A 94 -14.58 -10.93 9.40
CA ALA A 94 -15.84 -11.33 8.78
C ALA A 94 -17.07 -11.13 9.67
N LEU A 95 -16.88 -10.67 10.92
CA LEU A 95 -17.97 -10.24 11.79
C LEU A 95 -18.47 -8.83 11.42
N SER A 96 -17.68 -8.07 10.67
CA SER A 96 -18.14 -6.82 10.08
C SER A 96 -19.24 -7.11 9.06
N ALA A 97 -20.33 -6.34 9.13
CA ALA A 97 -21.36 -6.40 8.10
C ALA A 97 -20.82 -5.94 6.74
N ASP A 98 -19.90 -4.98 6.73
CA ASP A 98 -19.26 -4.43 5.53
C ASP A 98 -17.76 -4.72 5.55
N LEU A 99 -17.27 -5.44 4.54
CA LEU A 99 -15.89 -5.87 4.40
C LEU A 99 -15.02 -4.82 3.69
N GLU A 100 -15.59 -3.88 2.93
CA GLU A 100 -14.81 -2.87 2.21
C GLU A 100 -13.95 -1.99 3.15
N PRO A 101 -14.50 -1.45 4.25
CA PRO A 101 -13.69 -0.69 5.22
C PRO A 101 -12.56 -1.49 5.84
N MET A 102 -12.68 -2.82 5.94
CA MET A 102 -11.67 -3.68 6.55
C MET A 102 -10.38 -3.76 5.71
N LEU A 103 -10.46 -3.51 4.40
CA LEU A 103 -9.30 -3.43 3.51
C LEU A 103 -8.64 -2.05 3.46
N GLN A 104 -9.32 -0.99 3.90
CA GLN A 104 -8.83 0.38 3.71
C GLN A 104 -7.52 0.65 4.46
N ALA A 105 -7.47 0.40 5.77
CA ALA A 105 -6.27 0.63 6.57
C ALA A 105 -5.05 -0.17 6.09
N PRO A 106 -5.15 -1.51 5.86
CA PRO A 106 -4.07 -2.27 5.24
C PRO A 106 -3.61 -1.65 3.90
N SER A 107 -4.57 -1.31 3.03
CA SER A 107 -4.27 -0.79 1.69
C SER A 107 -3.55 0.56 1.74
N ILE A 108 -4.02 1.50 2.56
CA ILE A 108 -3.40 2.83 2.72
C ILE A 108 -1.98 2.70 3.29
N MET A 109 -1.80 1.89 4.34
CA MET A 109 -0.48 1.75 4.99
C MET A 109 0.53 1.03 4.10
N MET A 110 0.11 0.02 3.34
CA MET A 110 0.96 -0.63 2.35
C MET A 110 1.39 0.35 1.26
N HIS A 111 0.46 1.10 0.69
CA HIS A 111 0.79 2.08 -0.34
C HIS A 111 1.66 3.21 0.21
N LEU A 112 1.43 3.65 1.45
CA LEU A 112 2.31 4.61 2.12
C LEU A 112 3.75 4.09 2.20
N ALA A 113 3.95 2.85 2.67
CA ALA A 113 5.29 2.25 2.72
C ALA A 113 5.94 2.19 1.32
N PHE A 114 5.19 1.81 0.28
CA PHE A 114 5.72 1.76 -1.08
C PHE A 114 6.11 3.13 -1.60
N VAL A 115 5.25 4.13 -1.42
CA VAL A 115 5.48 5.50 -1.88
C VAL A 115 6.68 6.14 -1.16
N LEU A 116 6.88 5.85 0.13
CA LEU A 116 8.07 6.29 0.88
C LEU A 116 9.34 5.64 0.32
N MET A 117 9.30 4.35 0.03
CA MET A 117 10.44 3.61 -0.55
C MET A 117 10.75 4.05 -1.98
N GLU A 118 9.75 4.35 -2.80
CA GLU A 118 9.93 4.90 -4.15
C GLU A 118 10.58 6.27 -4.14
N ARG A 119 10.25 7.12 -3.15
CA ARG A 119 10.94 8.41 -2.99
C ARG A 119 12.36 8.25 -2.46
N ALA A 120 12.59 7.32 -1.53
CA ALA A 120 13.89 7.15 -0.87
C ALA A 120 14.90 6.38 -1.72
N VAL A 121 14.41 5.44 -2.54
CA VAL A 121 15.20 4.59 -3.43
C VAL A 121 14.51 4.49 -4.79
N PRO A 122 14.59 5.54 -5.62
CA PRO A 122 13.85 5.62 -6.89
C PRO A 122 14.32 4.61 -7.95
N GLU A 123 15.54 4.08 -7.83
CA GLU A 123 16.05 3.02 -8.71
C GLU A 123 15.40 1.65 -8.43
N GLY A 124 14.58 1.55 -7.39
CA GLY A 124 13.79 0.38 -7.03
C GLY A 124 14.52 -0.60 -6.11
N PRO A 125 13.82 -1.63 -5.61
CA PRO A 125 14.36 -2.67 -4.71
C PRO A 125 15.65 -3.31 -5.21
N ALA A 126 15.83 -3.46 -6.52
CA ALA A 126 17.01 -4.11 -7.08
C ALA A 126 18.32 -3.37 -6.79
N SER A 127 18.30 -2.04 -6.59
CA SER A 127 19.49 -1.25 -6.26
C SER A 127 19.97 -1.46 -4.81
N VAL A 128 19.09 -1.95 -3.94
CA VAL A 128 19.42 -2.26 -2.54
C VAL A 128 20.08 -3.64 -2.47
N SER A 129 21.38 -3.71 -2.72
CA SER A 129 22.19 -4.93 -2.57
C SER A 129 22.80 -5.06 -1.18
N GLU A 130 23.07 -3.95 -0.52
CA GLU A 130 23.59 -3.85 0.83
C GLU A 130 22.65 -3.02 1.70
N ARG A 131 22.99 -2.86 2.97
CA ARG A 131 22.23 -1.99 3.88
C ARG A 131 22.48 -0.53 3.52
N VAL A 132 21.41 0.21 3.24
CA VAL A 132 21.42 1.63 2.91
C VAL A 132 20.60 2.41 3.92
N SER A 133 21.12 3.58 4.33
CA SER A 133 20.39 4.51 5.17
C SER A 133 19.48 5.39 4.30
N LEU A 134 18.27 5.66 4.81
CA LEU A 134 17.23 6.43 4.14
C LEU A 134 16.94 7.68 4.97
N GLU A 135 16.98 8.83 4.32
CA GLU A 135 16.70 10.12 4.93
C GLU A 135 16.05 11.04 3.89
N LEU A 136 14.82 11.48 4.17
CA LEU A 136 14.07 12.44 3.35
C LEU A 136 13.38 13.46 4.25
N ASP A 137 13.31 14.69 3.78
CA ASP A 137 12.54 15.77 4.39
C ASP A 137 11.75 16.50 3.31
N GLU A 138 10.48 16.76 3.58
CA GLU A 138 9.59 17.52 2.70
C GLU A 138 8.85 18.57 3.53
N SER A 139 8.96 19.83 3.12
CA SER A 139 8.45 20.98 3.86
C SER A 139 7.21 21.61 3.23
N GLU A 140 6.93 21.33 1.96
CA GLU A 140 5.91 22.05 1.19
C GLU A 140 4.84 21.12 0.63
N LEU A 141 5.23 19.96 0.10
CA LEU A 141 4.31 19.09 -0.64
C LEU A 141 3.69 18.00 0.25
N PRO A 142 2.35 17.84 0.23
CA PRO A 142 1.74 16.71 0.92
C PRO A 142 2.13 15.39 0.26
N LEU A 143 2.12 14.33 1.06
CA LEU A 143 2.27 12.96 0.59
C LEU A 143 0.90 12.37 0.28
N GLU A 144 0.57 12.31 -1.00
CA GLU A 144 -0.69 11.74 -1.50
C GLU A 144 -0.57 10.22 -1.71
N ILE A 145 -1.60 9.50 -1.29
CA ILE A 145 -1.75 8.05 -1.42
C ILE A 145 -3.05 7.74 -2.15
N ASN A 146 -2.98 6.86 -3.15
CA ASN A 146 -4.14 6.28 -3.81
C ASN A 146 -3.93 4.77 -3.93
N SER A 147 -4.74 3.99 -3.21
CA SER A 147 -4.67 2.53 -3.24
C SER A 147 -5.67 1.89 -4.22
N GLY A 148 -6.42 2.69 -4.98
CA GLY A 148 -7.58 2.27 -5.76
C GLY A 148 -8.84 2.03 -4.91
N LEU A 149 -8.68 1.56 -3.67
CA LEU A 149 -9.78 1.38 -2.70
C LEU A 149 -10.00 2.59 -1.80
N ALA A 150 -8.94 3.32 -1.49
CA ALA A 150 -8.99 4.51 -0.66
C ALA A 150 -7.90 5.50 -1.04
N THR A 151 -8.18 6.78 -0.79
CA THR A 151 -7.21 7.87 -0.90
C THR A 151 -6.84 8.39 0.47
N GLY A 152 -5.58 8.77 0.67
CA GLY A 152 -5.10 9.41 1.89
C GLY A 152 -4.11 10.53 1.55
N SER A 153 -3.96 11.50 2.44
CA SER A 153 -2.99 12.58 2.30
C SER A 153 -2.33 12.84 3.65
N PHE A 154 -1.00 12.94 3.68
CA PHE A 154 -0.22 13.35 4.84
C PHE A 154 0.38 14.73 4.57
N PRO A 155 -0.03 15.77 5.30
CA PRO A 155 0.40 17.12 4.99
C PRO A 155 1.87 17.33 5.35
N ALA A 156 2.52 18.25 4.64
CA ALA A 156 3.83 18.74 5.01
C ALA A 156 3.75 19.63 6.28
N PRO A 157 4.85 19.77 7.04
CA PRO A 157 6.11 19.04 6.87
C PRO A 157 5.98 17.56 7.26
N TRP A 158 6.68 16.70 6.50
CA TRP A 158 6.87 15.30 6.81
C TRP A 158 8.33 14.88 6.57
N SER A 159 8.76 13.83 7.25
CA SER A 159 10.12 13.30 7.15
C SER A 159 10.12 11.77 7.20
N LEU A 160 11.14 11.19 6.59
CA LEU A 160 11.43 9.77 6.62
C LEU A 160 12.85 9.58 7.14
N ARG A 161 13.03 8.67 8.09
CA ARG A 161 14.34 8.17 8.52
C ARG A 161 14.28 6.66 8.59
N GLY A 162 15.35 5.97 8.22
CA GLY A 162 15.37 4.52 8.32
C GLY A 162 16.48 3.85 7.53
N GLU A 163 16.24 2.59 7.20
CA GLU A 163 17.16 1.78 6.43
C GLU A 163 16.42 0.72 5.62
N ALA A 164 17.06 0.30 4.53
CA ALA A 164 16.64 -0.84 3.73
C ALA A 164 17.84 -1.73 3.40
N TRP A 165 17.61 -3.04 3.30
CA TRP A 165 18.68 -3.98 2.99
C TRP A 165 18.15 -5.23 2.27
N ALA A 166 19.04 -5.91 1.54
CA ALA A 166 18.78 -7.24 1.03
C ALA A 166 18.79 -8.26 2.17
N SER A 167 17.79 -9.16 2.22
CA SER A 167 17.76 -10.27 3.19
C SER A 167 17.87 -11.65 2.54
N GLY A 168 18.04 -11.69 1.22
CA GLY A 168 18.08 -12.89 0.41
C GLY A 168 17.96 -12.54 -1.08
N ASP A 169 18.10 -13.54 -1.93
CA ASP A 169 17.83 -13.34 -3.36
C ASP A 169 16.38 -12.90 -3.57
N GLY A 170 16.17 -11.82 -4.32
CA GLY A 170 14.85 -11.22 -4.54
C GLY A 170 14.10 -10.78 -3.27
N GLN A 171 14.75 -10.68 -2.10
CA GLN A 171 14.09 -10.28 -0.85
C GLN A 171 14.65 -8.96 -0.32
N ARG A 172 13.77 -8.08 0.14
CA ARG A 172 14.12 -6.78 0.74
C ARG A 172 13.48 -6.63 2.10
N ARG A 173 14.19 -5.98 3.02
CA ARG A 173 13.67 -5.57 4.32
C ARG A 173 13.87 -4.08 4.50
N PHE A 174 13.02 -3.49 5.31
CA PHE A 174 13.10 -2.09 5.68
C PHE A 174 12.61 -1.86 7.10
N GLU A 175 13.18 -0.84 7.72
CA GLU A 175 12.71 -0.23 8.97
C GLU A 175 12.65 1.26 8.73
N LEU A 176 11.47 1.85 8.92
CA LEU A 176 11.20 3.25 8.60
C LEU A 176 10.50 3.93 9.76
N GLN A 177 10.91 5.15 10.06
CA GLN A 177 10.21 6.10 10.89
C GLN A 177 9.70 7.21 10.00
N PHE A 178 8.38 7.32 9.89
CA PHE A 178 7.71 8.38 9.15
C PHE A 178 7.06 9.34 10.14
N GLU A 179 7.44 10.61 10.07
CA GLU A 179 6.86 11.68 10.86
C GLU A 179 6.12 12.65 9.96
N PHE A 180 4.96 13.11 10.38
CA PHE A 180 4.17 14.07 9.61
C PHE A 180 3.39 15.00 10.54
N SER A 181 3.10 16.19 10.06
CA SER A 181 2.27 17.14 10.81
C SER A 181 0.81 16.72 10.76
N ASN A 182 0.07 16.84 11.87
CA ASN A 182 -1.37 16.66 11.87
C ASN A 182 -2.08 17.93 12.37
N PRO A 183 -2.48 18.85 11.48
CA PRO A 183 -3.07 20.13 11.87
C PRO A 183 -4.46 20.02 12.52
N ALA A 184 -5.09 18.83 12.51
CA ALA A 184 -6.40 18.61 13.11
C ALA A 184 -6.35 18.33 14.63
N LEU A 185 -5.17 18.10 15.20
CA LEU A 185 -4.97 18.01 16.64
C LEU A 185 -4.63 19.41 17.18
N GLU A 186 -5.39 19.90 18.16
CA GLU A 186 -5.17 21.23 18.75
C GLU A 186 -3.84 21.29 19.53
N GLY A 187 -2.89 22.13 19.13
CA GLY A 187 -1.60 22.35 19.82
C GLY A 187 -0.46 22.88 18.93
N GLU A 188 0.68 23.28 19.53
CA GLU A 188 1.93 23.59 18.80
C GLU A 188 2.44 22.33 18.11
N VAL A 189 2.23 22.23 16.78
CA VAL A 189 2.70 21.15 15.90
C VAL A 189 2.53 19.75 16.52
N SER A 190 1.31 19.24 16.44
CA SER A 190 1.00 17.84 16.69
C SER A 190 1.58 16.95 15.60
N THR A 191 2.90 16.73 15.68
CA THR A 191 3.58 15.71 14.88
C THR A 191 3.02 14.33 15.26
N GLN A 192 2.73 13.53 14.26
CA GLN A 192 2.38 12.12 14.39
C GLN A 192 3.50 11.29 13.80
N ARG A 193 3.65 10.06 14.29
CA ARG A 193 4.72 9.16 13.87
C ARG A 193 4.19 7.76 13.66
N PHE A 194 4.61 7.16 12.56
CA PHE A 194 4.47 5.74 12.30
C PHE A 194 5.85 5.09 12.22
N ASN A 195 6.02 3.95 12.89
CA ASN A 195 7.17 3.09 12.67
C ASN A 195 6.74 1.90 11.81
N PHE A 196 7.39 1.72 10.68
CA PHE A 196 7.19 0.57 9.80
C PHE A 196 8.34 -0.41 9.98
N THR A 197 8.01 -1.69 10.05
CA THR A 197 8.96 -2.78 9.82
C THR A 197 8.40 -3.67 8.74
N GLY A 198 9.15 -3.87 7.67
CA GLY A 198 8.65 -4.62 6.53
C GLY A 198 9.63 -5.59 5.90
N GLY A 199 9.06 -6.50 5.14
CA GLY A 199 9.77 -7.47 4.33
C GLY A 199 9.01 -7.72 3.03
N GLN A 200 9.73 -7.78 1.92
CA GLN A 200 9.17 -8.01 0.60
C GLN A 200 9.88 -9.19 -0.06
N ASP A 201 9.11 -10.09 -0.67
CA ASP A 201 9.62 -11.15 -1.53
C ASP A 201 9.12 -10.93 -2.96
N TYR A 202 10.06 -10.71 -3.87
CA TYR A 202 9.82 -10.52 -5.30
C TYR A 202 9.94 -11.83 -6.08
N ARG A 203 10.24 -12.95 -5.41
CA ARG A 203 10.27 -14.27 -6.04
C ARG A 203 8.85 -14.82 -6.09
N ARG A 204 8.58 -15.48 -7.22
CA ARG A 204 7.26 -15.90 -7.71
C ARG A 204 6.35 -16.61 -6.70
N ASP A 205 5.06 -16.24 -6.79
CA ASP A 205 3.78 -16.90 -6.43
C ASP A 205 3.82 -18.14 -5.51
N SER A 206 3.74 -17.86 -4.21
CA SER A 206 3.18 -18.79 -3.21
C SER A 206 1.86 -18.23 -2.66
N PHE A 207 0.96 -17.79 -3.56
CA PHE A 207 -0.38 -17.41 -3.15
C PHE A 207 -1.01 -18.57 -2.36
N PRO A 208 -1.39 -18.37 -1.09
CA PRO A 208 -1.58 -19.49 -0.17
C PRO A 208 -2.91 -20.21 -0.36
N LEU A 209 -3.77 -19.72 -1.26
CA LEU A 209 -5.05 -20.33 -1.61
C LEU A 209 -5.01 -20.91 -3.02
N THR A 210 -5.63 -22.07 -3.19
CA THR A 210 -5.73 -22.76 -4.49
C THR A 210 -7.10 -22.52 -5.09
N GLY A 211 -7.27 -22.75 -6.40
CA GLY A 211 -8.60 -22.67 -7.03
C GLY A 211 -9.62 -23.62 -6.39
N ALA A 212 -9.18 -24.77 -5.90
CA ALA A 212 -10.02 -25.75 -5.21
C ALA A 212 -10.36 -25.36 -3.76
N THR A 213 -9.91 -24.21 -3.26
CA THR A 213 -10.17 -23.78 -1.89
C THR A 213 -11.69 -23.57 -1.69
N PRO A 214 -12.32 -24.30 -0.75
CA PRO A 214 -13.70 -24.07 -0.36
C PRO A 214 -13.88 -22.70 0.30
N LEU A 215 -14.98 -22.01 -0.01
CA LEU A 215 -15.35 -20.74 0.62
C LEU A 215 -16.37 -20.90 1.75
N GLU A 216 -16.67 -22.13 2.18
CA GLU A 216 -17.44 -22.36 3.41
C GLU A 216 -16.75 -21.69 4.62
N GLY A 217 -17.54 -20.94 5.41
CA GLY A 217 -17.05 -20.19 6.56
C GLY A 217 -16.42 -18.84 6.23
N TRP A 218 -16.38 -18.45 4.95
CA TRP A 218 -16.11 -17.09 4.54
C TRP A 218 -17.41 -16.29 4.46
N LYS A 219 -17.30 -14.96 4.52
CA LYS A 219 -18.32 -14.00 4.10
C LYS A 219 -17.91 -13.40 2.77
N LEU A 220 -18.85 -13.10 1.90
CA LEU A 220 -18.62 -12.57 0.56
C LEU A 220 -19.41 -11.26 0.35
N GLN A 221 -18.75 -10.27 -0.24
CA GLN A 221 -19.32 -9.00 -0.66
C GLN A 221 -18.83 -8.64 -2.07
N TRP A 222 -19.74 -8.31 -2.97
CA TRP A 222 -19.42 -7.89 -4.34
C TRP A 222 -19.32 -6.36 -4.46
N ILE A 223 -18.10 -5.85 -4.62
CA ILE A 223 -17.84 -4.43 -4.92
C ILE A 223 -18.50 -4.06 -6.26
N SER A 224 -18.29 -4.89 -7.29
CA SER A 224 -18.78 -4.65 -8.65
C SER A 224 -20.30 -4.63 -8.79
N LYS A 225 -21.02 -5.21 -7.82
CA LYS A 225 -22.50 -5.18 -7.76
C LYS A 225 -23.03 -4.06 -6.86
N GLY A 226 -22.15 -3.29 -6.22
CA GLY A 226 -22.52 -2.26 -5.25
C GLY A 226 -23.11 -2.83 -3.96
N GLU A 227 -22.72 -4.04 -3.57
CA GLU A 227 -23.16 -4.63 -2.30
C GLU A 227 -22.47 -3.90 -1.13
N THR A 228 -23.25 -3.46 -0.16
CA THR A 228 -22.75 -2.77 1.05
C THR A 228 -22.73 -3.68 2.28
N ALA A 229 -23.01 -4.97 2.10
CA ALA A 229 -23.08 -5.94 3.18
C ALA A 229 -22.65 -7.32 2.69
N ALA A 230 -21.86 -8.00 3.50
CA ALA A 230 -21.39 -9.33 3.23
C ALA A 230 -22.42 -10.40 3.62
N SER A 231 -22.44 -11.48 2.86
CA SER A 231 -23.35 -12.61 3.03
C SER A 231 -22.59 -13.94 3.01
N ASP A 232 -23.26 -15.03 3.34
CA ASP A 232 -22.66 -16.36 3.16
C ASP A 232 -22.57 -16.69 1.67
N PRO A 233 -21.42 -17.22 1.18
CA PRO A 233 -21.30 -17.74 -0.17
C PRO A 233 -22.31 -18.85 -0.45
N GLU A 234 -22.60 -19.08 -1.74
CA GLU A 234 -23.38 -20.26 -2.15
C GLU A 234 -22.69 -21.55 -1.67
N PRO A 235 -23.45 -22.55 -1.17
CA PRO A 235 -22.87 -23.81 -0.72
C PRO A 235 -22.05 -24.49 -1.82
N GLY A 236 -20.82 -24.92 -1.50
CA GLY A 236 -19.91 -25.54 -2.46
C GLY A 236 -19.14 -24.57 -3.34
N LEU A 237 -19.28 -23.25 -3.16
CA LEU A 237 -18.52 -22.26 -3.91
C LEU A 237 -17.02 -22.40 -3.64
N THR A 238 -16.23 -22.56 -4.70
CA THR A 238 -14.78 -22.56 -4.63
C THR A 238 -14.19 -21.23 -5.07
N LEU A 239 -12.92 -20.98 -4.72
CA LEU A 239 -12.20 -19.79 -5.18
C LEU A 239 -12.11 -19.71 -6.71
N GLU A 240 -11.92 -20.83 -7.41
CA GLU A 240 -11.90 -20.85 -8.89
C GLU A 240 -13.24 -20.43 -9.49
N GLN A 241 -14.35 -20.88 -8.89
CA GLN A 241 -15.69 -20.48 -9.33
C GLN A 241 -15.94 -19.00 -9.05
N LEU A 242 -15.53 -18.50 -7.88
CA LEU A 242 -15.64 -17.08 -7.56
C LEU A 242 -14.83 -16.22 -8.54
N ARG A 243 -13.60 -16.62 -8.88
CA ARG A 243 -12.78 -15.96 -9.91
C ARG A 243 -13.45 -15.95 -11.28
N ALA A 244 -14.05 -17.06 -11.69
CA ALA A 244 -14.78 -17.13 -12.95
C ALA A 244 -15.99 -16.17 -12.97
N GLN A 245 -16.71 -16.06 -11.84
CA GLN A 245 -17.80 -15.10 -11.70
C GLN A 245 -17.30 -13.65 -11.74
N ALA A 246 -16.19 -13.34 -11.06
CA ALA A 246 -15.56 -12.02 -11.07
C ALA A 246 -15.10 -11.62 -12.48
N LEU A 247 -14.44 -12.53 -13.19
CA LEU A 247 -13.97 -12.30 -14.56
C LEU A 247 -15.12 -11.97 -15.53
N ALA A 248 -16.27 -12.61 -15.37
CA ALA A 248 -17.46 -12.34 -16.19
C ALA A 248 -18.03 -10.93 -15.94
N LEU A 249 -17.79 -10.35 -14.76
CA LEU A 249 -18.21 -8.97 -14.43
C LEU A 249 -17.18 -7.94 -14.90
N SER A 250 -15.88 -8.26 -14.87
CA SER A 250 -14.83 -7.37 -15.37
C SER A 250 -14.76 -7.32 -16.91
N ASN A 251 -15.26 -8.35 -17.61
CA ASN A 251 -15.32 -8.42 -19.08
C ASN A 251 -16.72 -8.83 -19.59
N PRO A 252 -17.71 -7.92 -19.64
CA PRO A 252 -19.10 -8.27 -19.98
C PRO A 252 -19.34 -8.65 -21.46
N GLU A 253 -18.31 -8.58 -22.34
CA GLU A 253 -18.41 -8.84 -23.79
C GLU A 253 -17.69 -10.12 -24.27
N VAL A 254 -17.31 -11.02 -23.36
CA VAL A 254 -16.78 -12.36 -23.70
C VAL A 254 -17.80 -13.45 -23.41
#